data_AF-M7XKE4-F1
#
_entry.id   AF-M7XKE4-F1
#
_cell.length_a   1.000
_cell.length_b   1.000
_cell.length_c   1.000
_cell.angle_alpha   90.00
_cell.angle_beta   90.00
_cell.angle_gamma   90.00
#
_symmetry.space_group_name_H-M   'P 1'
#
loop_
_entity.id
_entity.type
_entity.pdbx_description
1 polymer ?
#
loop_
_entity_poly.entity_id
_entity_poly.type
_entity_poly.pdbx_seq_one_letter_code
_entity_poly.pdbx_strand_id
1 'polypeptide(L)'
;MLATDRTAEFKEAVRAKEHAQPPTKRQRVKFGRARQGPEGQEDAWTRRAEQVATNLRSFSNFLASIRRAYLDLGSSSHPSSHNPPQRNLDPSKGFAAWEGVRWLTDRERDEIDFAVKVALRKSVDRVRELEALEKARVDAEKRENPNAGLSRFLGLNVAPSVSPTSEALASHRSLVTFYLNTMLASVSQRQRDQQEARVKRQLEKTQSLGGMGGGGALGMDELGRQMAEKAKADRAAQKGKGKADGTGASGEVGQVPSIYRPAPVSPEAGWGFDDEDDDNPLGSTLTADQIQQFEAEESALLKATQSDLESLKTAEFSLLEIASLQSQLAIHLTQQAELTDKLWEEAITVSGEVDRGNKQLKKAKERGRESRMWLLIFLFMSSFTLLFLDYYA
;
A
#
# COMPACT_ATOMS: atom_id res chain seq x y z
N MET A 1 2.64 33.42 -1.38
CA MET A 1 3.08 34.42 -0.39
C MET A 1 4.53 34.12 -0.05
N LEU A 2 5.47 34.99 -0.47
CA LEU A 2 6.89 34.85 -0.16
C LEU A 2 7.09 35.28 1.30
N ALA A 3 7.55 34.36 2.16
CA ALA A 3 7.85 34.68 3.55
C ALA A 3 9.07 35.62 3.61
N THR A 4 8.89 36.84 4.10
CA THR A 4 9.97 37.81 4.27
C THR A 4 10.81 37.40 5.48
N ASP A 5 12.10 37.16 5.28
CA ASP A 5 13.01 36.81 6.36
C ASP A 5 13.29 38.04 7.25
N ARG A 6 12.73 38.03 8.47
CA ARG A 6 12.89 39.09 9.49
C ARG A 6 13.91 38.75 10.56
N THR A 7 14.78 37.77 10.32
CA THR A 7 15.76 37.31 11.32
C THR A 7 16.71 38.42 11.76
N ALA A 8 17.05 39.35 10.86
CA ALA A 8 17.91 40.50 11.17
C ALA A 8 17.21 41.51 12.11
N GLU A 9 15.98 41.90 11.78
CA GLU A 9 15.14 42.80 12.59
C GLU A 9 14.93 42.23 14.01
N PHE A 10 14.69 40.92 14.11
CA PHE A 10 14.57 40.23 15.39
C PHE A 10 15.86 40.32 16.22
N LYS A 11 17.01 40.04 15.63
CA LYS A 11 18.31 40.11 16.32
C LYS A 11 18.62 41.53 16.82
N GLU A 12 18.26 42.55 16.03
CA GLU A 12 18.44 43.95 16.39
C GLU A 12 17.51 44.36 17.55
N ALA A 13 16.24 43.97 17.49
CA ALA A 13 15.29 44.20 18.57
C ALA A 13 15.71 43.54 19.90
N VAL A 14 16.28 42.33 19.84
CA VAL A 14 16.81 41.63 21.02
C VAL A 14 17.98 42.39 21.63
N ARG A 15 18.94 42.87 20.82
CA ARG A 15 20.07 43.68 21.29
C ARG A 15 19.60 45.00 21.90
N ALA A 16 18.68 45.70 21.25
CA ALA A 16 18.12 46.94 21.77
C ALA A 16 17.42 46.77 23.13
N LYS A 17 16.70 45.66 23.32
CA LYS A 17 16.04 45.33 24.60
C LYS A 17 17.01 44.85 25.68
N GLU A 18 18.14 44.25 25.30
CA GLU A 18 19.20 43.85 26.24
C GLU A 18 19.81 45.07 26.96
N HIS A 19 19.94 46.20 26.28
CA HIS A 19 20.43 47.46 26.86
C HIS A 19 19.40 48.21 27.72
N ALA A 20 18.11 47.95 27.53
CA ALA A 20 17.02 48.66 28.21
C ALA A 20 16.64 48.08 29.59
N GLN A 21 17.14 46.89 29.95
CA GLN A 21 16.93 46.31 31.28
C GLN A 21 18.16 46.59 32.15
N PRO A 22 18.01 47.10 33.40
CA PRO A 22 19.15 47.23 34.30
C PRO A 22 19.79 45.85 34.49
N PRO A 23 21.12 45.78 34.72
CA PRO A 23 21.80 44.53 35.01
C PRO A 23 21.36 44.06 36.39
N THR A 24 20.13 43.56 36.51
CA THR A 24 19.79 42.62 37.57
C THR A 24 20.86 41.57 37.46
N LYS A 25 21.65 41.39 38.54
CA LYS A 25 22.62 40.30 38.65
C LYS A 25 21.94 39.11 38.05
N ARG A 26 22.32 38.78 36.81
CA ARG A 26 21.87 37.57 36.16
C ARG A 26 22.40 36.56 37.16
N GLN A 27 21.53 36.01 38.00
CA GLN A 27 21.71 34.64 38.41
C GLN A 27 21.87 33.99 37.05
N ARG A 28 23.12 33.77 36.66
CA ARG A 28 23.45 32.99 35.49
C ARG A 28 22.80 31.69 35.91
N VAL A 29 21.55 31.50 35.52
CA VAL A 29 21.04 30.18 35.24
C VAL A 29 22.09 29.74 34.26
N LYS A 30 23.06 28.96 34.77
CA LYS A 30 24.00 28.27 33.94
C LYS A 30 23.03 27.50 33.06
N PHE A 31 22.72 28.01 31.87
CA PHE A 31 22.45 27.16 30.74
C PHE A 31 23.72 26.35 30.71
N GLY A 32 23.69 25.22 31.43
CA GLY A 32 24.79 24.28 31.47
C GLY A 32 25.13 24.11 30.01
N ARG A 33 26.41 24.35 29.69
CA ARG A 33 27.07 24.09 28.41
C ARG A 33 26.13 23.26 27.56
N ALA A 34 25.41 23.90 26.60
CA ALA A 34 24.20 23.40 25.96
C ALA A 34 24.08 21.93 26.28
N ARG A 35 23.30 21.57 27.31
CA ARG A 35 23.11 20.15 27.62
C ARG A 35 22.70 19.61 26.26
N GLN A 36 23.62 18.97 25.56
CA GLN A 36 23.29 17.83 24.74
C GLN A 36 22.45 17.08 25.75
N GLY A 37 21.13 17.09 25.52
CA GLY A 37 20.29 16.24 26.33
C GLY A 37 20.82 14.82 26.19
N PRO A 38 20.08 13.83 26.65
CA PRO A 38 20.21 12.50 26.06
C PRO A 38 19.90 12.48 24.53
N GLU A 39 20.18 13.54 23.76
CA GLU A 39 20.00 13.68 22.31
C GLU A 39 21.12 13.01 21.49
N GLY A 40 22.11 12.39 22.14
CA GLY A 40 23.13 11.58 21.45
C GLY A 40 22.79 10.09 21.37
N GLN A 41 21.82 9.61 22.13
CA GLN A 41 21.26 8.27 21.99
C GLN A 41 19.81 8.45 21.54
N GLU A 42 19.59 8.40 20.24
CA GLU A 42 18.25 8.13 19.70
C GLU A 42 17.62 7.02 20.53
N ASP A 43 16.42 7.29 21.04
CA ASP A 43 15.65 6.30 21.78
C ASP A 43 15.56 5.02 20.94
N ALA A 44 15.76 3.86 21.58
CA ALA A 44 15.67 2.56 20.92
C ALA A 44 14.34 2.39 20.18
N TRP A 45 13.26 3.00 20.69
CA TRP A 45 11.97 3.06 20.01
C TRP A 45 12.04 3.83 18.69
N THR A 46 12.59 5.05 18.70
CA THR A 46 12.69 5.92 17.52
C THR A 46 13.55 5.29 16.44
N ARG A 47 14.70 4.71 16.82
CA ARG A 47 15.57 4.01 15.88
C ARG A 47 14.86 2.84 15.20
N ARG A 48 14.06 2.07 15.95
CA ARG A 48 13.24 0.98 15.37
C ARG A 48 12.17 1.52 14.43
N ALA A 49 11.49 2.62 14.80
CA ALA A 49 10.50 3.26 13.93
C ALA A 49 11.12 3.76 12.62
N GLU A 50 12.32 4.37 12.67
CA GLU A 50 13.06 4.82 11.49
C GLU A 50 13.52 3.67 10.60
N GLN A 51 13.96 2.55 11.18
CA GLN A 51 14.27 1.34 10.44
C GLN A 51 13.05 0.82 9.67
N VAL A 52 11.89 0.73 10.33
CA VAL A 52 10.63 0.33 9.69
C VAL A 52 10.26 1.31 8.57
N ALA A 53 10.35 2.61 8.83
CA ALA A 53 10.05 3.63 7.82
C ALA A 53 10.96 3.52 6.59
N THR A 54 12.25 3.31 6.81
CA THR A 54 13.25 3.16 5.74
C THR A 54 12.97 1.91 4.91
N ASN A 55 12.67 0.79 5.58
CA ASN A 55 12.29 -0.46 4.90
C ASN A 55 11.04 -0.26 4.04
N LEU A 56 9.99 0.37 4.57
CA LEU A 56 8.75 0.61 3.83
C LEU A 56 8.93 1.56 2.63
N ARG A 57 9.75 2.61 2.77
CA ARG A 57 10.12 3.48 1.63
C ARG A 57 10.89 2.70 0.57
N SER A 58 11.85 1.88 1.00
CA SER A 58 12.60 1.02 0.08
C SER A 58 11.68 0.05 -0.67
N PHE A 59 10.68 -0.53 -0.01
CA PHE A 59 9.69 -1.41 -0.64
C PHE A 59 8.80 -0.65 -1.62
N SER A 60 8.33 0.55 -1.26
CA SER A 60 7.53 1.38 -2.16
C SER A 60 8.28 1.73 -3.45
N ASN A 61 9.55 2.12 -3.32
CA ASN A 61 10.42 2.42 -4.45
C ASN A 61 10.75 1.16 -5.27
N PHE A 62 11.01 0.05 -4.60
CA PHE A 62 11.25 -1.24 -5.23
C PHE A 62 10.07 -1.68 -6.09
N LEU A 63 8.85 -1.72 -5.52
CA LEU A 63 7.62 -2.08 -6.25
C LEU A 63 7.39 -1.15 -7.45
N ALA A 64 7.67 0.14 -7.32
CA ALA A 64 7.59 1.09 -8.43
C ALA A 64 8.62 0.77 -9.53
N SER A 65 9.85 0.44 -9.16
CA SER A 65 10.93 0.15 -10.11
C SER A 65 10.68 -1.12 -10.92
N ILE A 66 10.16 -2.18 -10.29
CA ILE A 66 9.91 -3.46 -10.97
C ILE A 66 8.59 -3.48 -11.73
N ARG A 67 7.67 -2.53 -11.51
CA ARG A 67 6.30 -2.55 -12.05
C ARG A 67 6.25 -2.90 -13.54
N ARG A 68 7.14 -2.30 -14.32
CA ARG A 68 7.14 -2.49 -15.78
C ARG A 68 7.62 -3.88 -16.19
N ALA A 69 8.73 -4.35 -15.63
CA ALA A 69 9.26 -5.70 -15.89
C ALA A 69 8.34 -6.80 -15.32
N TYR A 70 7.71 -6.52 -14.19
CA TYR A 70 6.80 -7.43 -13.50
C TYR A 70 5.52 -7.66 -14.29
N LEU A 71 4.91 -6.59 -14.83
CA LEU A 71 3.66 -6.69 -15.57
C LEU A 71 3.83 -7.21 -17.02
N ASP A 72 5.03 -7.13 -17.60
CA ASP A 72 5.29 -7.59 -18.98
C ASP A 72 5.25 -9.13 -19.07
N LEU A 73 4.05 -9.68 -19.29
CA LEU A 73 3.78 -11.12 -19.41
C LEU A 73 3.90 -11.63 -20.85
N GLY A 74 4.23 -10.77 -21.81
CA GLY A 74 4.36 -11.17 -23.21
C GLY A 74 4.22 -10.05 -24.22
N SER A 75 5.35 -9.67 -24.83
CA SER A 75 5.41 -9.28 -26.25
C SER A 75 6.75 -9.63 -26.91
N SER A 76 7.75 -10.08 -26.14
CA SER A 76 9.02 -10.47 -26.72
C SER A 76 9.08 -11.99 -26.90
N SER A 77 8.62 -12.46 -28.05
CA SER A 77 9.41 -13.44 -28.79
C SER A 77 10.83 -12.86 -28.87
N HIS A 78 11.71 -13.27 -27.96
CA HIS A 78 13.12 -12.98 -28.08
C HIS A 78 13.81 -14.25 -28.54
N PRO A 79 14.63 -14.14 -29.61
CA PRO A 79 15.29 -15.25 -30.22
C PRO A 79 16.20 -15.91 -29.20
N SER A 80 16.28 -17.23 -29.30
CA SER A 80 16.90 -18.23 -28.44
C SER A 80 18.42 -18.08 -28.21
N SER A 81 18.94 -16.86 -28.06
CA SER A 81 20.38 -16.56 -28.17
C SER A 81 21.06 -16.12 -26.87
N HIS A 82 20.36 -15.92 -25.76
CA HIS A 82 21.05 -15.72 -24.48
C HIS A 82 20.24 -16.32 -23.35
N ASN A 83 20.76 -17.43 -22.81
CA ASN A 83 20.32 -17.97 -21.54
C ASN A 83 20.36 -16.83 -20.51
N PRO A 84 19.22 -16.34 -20.02
CA PRO A 84 19.22 -15.29 -19.01
C PRO A 84 20.05 -15.75 -17.80
N PRO A 85 20.93 -14.91 -17.23
CA PRO A 85 21.62 -15.29 -16.01
C PRO A 85 20.56 -15.53 -14.94
N GLN A 86 20.47 -16.76 -14.43
CA GLN A 86 19.60 -17.13 -13.31
C GLN A 86 19.97 -16.24 -12.12
N ARG A 87 19.15 -15.24 -11.82
CA ARG A 87 19.35 -14.36 -10.67
C ARG A 87 18.67 -15.04 -9.47
N ASN A 88 19.42 -15.88 -8.78
CA ASN A 88 18.96 -16.41 -7.51
C ASN A 88 18.85 -15.28 -6.47
N LEU A 89 17.79 -15.32 -5.65
CA LEU A 89 17.65 -14.48 -4.47
C LEU A 89 18.84 -14.70 -3.53
N ASP A 90 19.80 -13.78 -3.54
CA ASP A 90 20.83 -13.71 -2.51
C ASP A 90 20.24 -13.01 -1.27
N PRO A 91 20.03 -13.72 -0.15
CA PRO A 91 19.45 -13.14 1.05
C PRO A 91 20.30 -11.99 1.63
N SER A 92 21.58 -11.90 1.25
CA SER A 92 22.47 -10.80 1.67
C SER A 92 22.23 -9.50 0.88
N LYS A 93 21.81 -9.58 -0.38
CA LYS A 93 21.52 -8.43 -1.24
C LYS A 93 20.04 -8.01 -1.22
N GLY A 94 19.16 -8.88 -0.72
CA GLY A 94 17.73 -8.59 -0.58
C GLY A 94 17.11 -8.09 -1.89
N PHE A 95 16.33 -7.01 -1.81
CA PHE A 95 15.66 -6.42 -2.98
C PHE A 95 16.60 -5.69 -3.96
N ALA A 96 17.84 -5.39 -3.55
CA ALA A 96 18.81 -4.72 -4.44
C ALA A 96 19.26 -5.63 -5.60
N ALA A 97 19.13 -6.95 -5.46
CA ALA A 97 19.43 -7.90 -6.53
C ALA A 97 18.56 -7.69 -7.80
N TRP A 98 17.39 -7.08 -7.60
CA TRP A 98 16.35 -6.87 -8.62
C TRP A 98 16.31 -5.42 -9.13
N GLU A 99 17.22 -4.57 -8.69
CA GLU A 99 17.30 -3.19 -9.16
C GLU A 99 17.75 -3.15 -10.63
N GLY A 100 17.06 -2.34 -11.44
CA GLY A 100 17.39 -2.16 -12.87
C GLY A 100 17.03 -3.33 -13.79
N VAL A 101 16.27 -4.31 -13.31
CA VAL A 101 15.82 -5.46 -14.12
C VAL A 101 14.81 -5.01 -15.19
N ARG A 102 15.06 -5.36 -16.46
CA ARG A 102 14.16 -5.04 -17.58
C ARG A 102 13.11 -6.10 -17.87
N TRP A 103 13.38 -7.36 -17.54
CA TRP A 103 12.49 -8.49 -17.77
C TRP A 103 12.61 -9.49 -16.61
N LEU A 104 11.51 -10.17 -16.28
CA LEU A 104 11.43 -11.18 -15.23
C LEU A 104 10.80 -12.44 -15.81
N THR A 105 11.25 -13.60 -15.34
CA THR A 105 10.56 -14.87 -15.59
C THR A 105 9.39 -15.04 -14.61
N ASP A 106 8.43 -15.92 -14.92
CA ASP A 106 7.29 -16.15 -14.01
C ASP A 106 7.73 -16.68 -12.64
N ARG A 107 8.78 -17.50 -12.61
CA ARG A 107 9.40 -17.95 -11.36
C ARG A 107 9.98 -16.80 -10.54
N GLU A 108 10.74 -15.91 -11.18
CA GLU A 108 11.33 -14.74 -10.49
C GLU A 108 10.24 -13.79 -9.97
N ARG A 109 9.12 -13.66 -10.69
CA ARG A 109 7.95 -12.90 -10.21
C ARG A 109 7.37 -13.51 -8.93
N ASP A 110 7.21 -14.83 -8.88
CA ASP A 110 6.69 -15.54 -7.70
C ASP A 110 7.64 -15.43 -6.50
N GLU A 111 8.94 -15.51 -6.76
CA GLU A 111 9.99 -15.30 -5.75
C GLU A 111 9.95 -13.87 -5.18
N ILE A 112 9.77 -12.86 -6.04
CA ILE A 112 9.58 -11.47 -5.63
C ILE A 112 8.29 -11.31 -4.81
N ASP A 113 7.18 -11.87 -5.25
CA ASP A 113 5.89 -11.82 -4.55
C ASP A 113 6.00 -12.42 -3.15
N PHE A 114 6.66 -13.58 -3.02
CA PHE A 114 6.92 -14.22 -1.74
C PHE A 114 7.80 -13.35 -0.84
N ALA A 115 8.90 -12.82 -1.37
CA ALA A 115 9.81 -11.96 -0.61
C ALA A 115 9.13 -10.67 -0.11
N VAL A 116 8.36 -10.00 -0.97
CA VAL A 116 7.60 -8.79 -0.63
C VAL A 116 6.59 -9.10 0.47
N LYS A 117 5.85 -10.21 0.34
CA LYS A 117 4.85 -10.63 1.33
C LYS A 117 5.47 -10.91 2.71
N VAL A 118 6.58 -11.65 2.76
CA VAL A 118 7.29 -11.92 4.01
C VAL A 118 7.81 -10.63 4.63
N ALA A 119 8.38 -9.74 3.83
CA ALA A 119 8.90 -8.45 4.29
C ALA A 119 7.78 -7.52 4.81
N LEU A 120 6.62 -7.52 4.16
CA LEU A 120 5.45 -6.75 4.58
C LEU A 120 4.92 -7.27 5.93
N ARG A 121 4.77 -8.59 6.09
CA ARG A 121 4.37 -9.21 7.37
C ARG A 121 5.32 -8.85 8.50
N LYS A 122 6.62 -9.00 8.27
CA LYS A 122 7.65 -8.61 9.24
C LYS A 122 7.54 -7.14 9.63
N SER A 123 7.19 -6.27 8.68
CA SER A 123 7.02 -4.83 8.95
C SER A 123 5.75 -4.56 9.77
N VAL A 124 4.65 -5.25 9.49
CA VAL A 124 3.41 -5.20 10.31
C VAL A 124 3.70 -5.64 11.75
N ASP A 125 4.41 -6.76 11.94
CA ASP A 125 4.76 -7.25 13.27
C ASP A 125 5.66 -6.25 14.03
N ARG A 126 6.57 -5.59 13.31
CA ARG A 126 7.43 -4.55 13.89
C ARG A 126 6.64 -3.32 14.33
N VAL A 127 5.62 -2.91 13.57
CA VAL A 127 4.74 -1.81 13.96
C VAL A 127 3.90 -2.21 15.18
N ARG A 128 3.37 -3.43 15.23
CA ARG A 128 2.68 -3.97 16.41
C ARG A 128 3.58 -4.00 17.65
N GLU A 129 4.85 -4.35 17.49
CA GLU A 129 5.84 -4.30 18.57
C GLU A 129 6.02 -2.86 19.08
N LEU A 130 6.15 -1.88 18.19
CA LEU A 130 6.28 -0.46 18.55
C LEU A 130 5.06 0.06 19.31
N GLU A 131 3.86 -0.35 18.90
CA GLU A 131 2.59 -0.01 19.57
C GLU A 131 2.48 -0.67 20.94
N ALA A 132 2.87 -1.94 21.06
CA ALA A 132 2.89 -2.65 22.33
C ALA A 132 3.87 -2.01 23.32
N LEU A 133 5.05 -1.58 22.84
CA LEU A 133 6.03 -0.87 23.66
C LEU A 133 5.50 0.48 24.15
N GLU A 134 4.81 1.24 23.29
CA GLU A 134 4.23 2.52 23.70
C GLU A 134 3.07 2.33 24.68
N LYS A 135 2.20 1.33 24.43
CA LYS A 135 1.13 0.97 25.35
C LYS A 135 1.67 0.55 26.72
N ALA A 136 2.70 -0.29 26.75
CA ALA A 136 3.36 -0.72 27.99
C ALA A 136 3.95 0.46 28.78
N ARG A 137 4.55 1.44 28.07
CA ARG A 137 5.08 2.68 28.68
C ARG A 137 3.96 3.50 29.31
N VAL A 138 2.89 3.79 28.56
CA VAL A 138 1.73 4.54 29.07
C VAL A 138 1.08 3.83 30.26
N ASP A 139 0.95 2.51 30.22
CA ASP A 139 0.39 1.72 31.32
C ASP A 139 1.30 1.70 32.55
N ALA A 140 2.63 1.71 32.38
CA ALA A 140 3.58 1.85 33.47
C ALA A 140 3.45 3.23 34.15
N GLU A 141 3.33 4.31 33.36
CA GLU A 141 3.11 5.66 33.91
C GLU A 141 1.81 5.78 34.69
N LYS A 142 0.73 5.13 34.22
CA LYS A 142 -0.55 5.09 34.95
C LYS A 142 -0.44 4.33 36.28
N ARG A 143 0.37 3.26 36.33
CA ARG A 143 0.59 2.48 37.55
C ARG A 143 1.42 3.23 38.58
N GLU A 144 2.40 4.02 38.14
CA GLU A 144 3.21 4.85 39.05
C GLU A 144 2.38 5.99 39.67
N ASN A 145 1.38 6.51 38.94
CA ASN A 145 0.57 7.64 39.38
C ASN A 145 -0.96 7.37 39.33
N PRO A 146 -1.48 6.43 40.13
CA PRO A 146 -2.90 6.05 40.09
C PRO A 146 -3.85 7.19 40.49
N ASN A 147 -3.40 8.12 41.35
CA ASN A 147 -4.22 9.22 41.86
C ASN A 147 -4.17 10.50 40.98
N ALA A 148 -3.40 10.51 39.89
CA ALA A 148 -3.26 11.69 39.04
C ALA A 148 -4.56 12.11 38.34
N GLY A 149 -5.50 11.18 38.09
CA GLY A 149 -6.81 11.49 37.53
C GLY A 149 -7.75 12.17 38.55
N LEU A 150 -7.80 11.64 39.77
CA LEU A 150 -8.57 12.23 40.89
C LEU A 150 -8.04 13.60 41.32
N SER A 151 -6.72 13.78 41.30
CA SER A 151 -6.08 15.07 41.60
C SER A 151 -6.44 16.16 40.59
N ARG A 152 -6.53 15.80 39.29
CA ARG A 152 -6.99 16.71 38.22
C ARG A 152 -8.47 17.09 38.38
N PHE A 153 -9.32 16.12 38.73
CA PHE A 153 -10.76 16.36 38.93
C PHE A 153 -11.06 17.30 40.11
N LEU A 154 -10.25 17.26 41.17
CA LEU A 154 -10.45 18.08 42.37
C LEU A 154 -9.81 19.46 42.31
N GLY A 155 -9.19 19.84 41.18
CA GLY A 155 -8.54 21.16 41.02
C GLY A 155 -7.41 21.43 42.03
N LEU A 156 -6.91 20.39 42.70
CA LEU A 156 -5.80 20.48 43.63
C LEU A 156 -4.53 20.68 42.81
N ASN A 157 -3.86 21.81 43.05
CA ASN A 157 -2.64 22.22 42.37
C ASN A 157 -1.45 21.37 42.86
N VAL A 158 -1.51 20.06 42.62
CA VAL A 158 -0.37 19.16 42.69
C VAL A 158 0.47 19.49 41.46
N ALA A 159 1.79 19.66 41.64
CA ALA A 159 2.71 19.83 40.52
C ALA A 159 2.37 18.82 39.41
N PRO A 160 2.30 19.23 38.13
CA PRO A 160 1.87 18.35 37.05
C PRO A 160 2.73 17.08 37.11
N SER A 161 2.14 15.97 37.57
CA SER A 161 2.86 14.70 37.78
C SER A 161 3.17 14.00 36.45
N VAL A 162 2.48 14.39 35.38
CA VAL A 162 2.88 14.12 34.00
C VAL A 162 3.70 15.31 33.53
N SER A 163 5.00 15.10 33.31
CA SER A 163 5.78 16.13 32.62
C SER A 163 5.11 16.40 31.27
N PRO A 164 4.86 17.67 30.87
CA PRO A 164 4.23 17.98 29.57
C PRO A 164 5.02 17.38 28.40
N THR A 165 6.30 17.07 28.62
CA THR A 165 7.19 16.36 27.70
C THR A 165 6.84 14.89 27.50
N SER A 166 6.32 14.18 28.52
CA SER A 166 5.92 12.77 28.40
C SER A 166 4.64 12.61 27.58
N GLU A 167 3.65 13.47 27.84
CA GLU A 167 2.41 13.51 27.08
C GLU A 167 2.66 13.89 25.62
N ALA A 168 3.47 14.92 25.37
CA ALA A 168 3.89 15.28 24.02
C ALA A 168 4.64 14.15 23.30
N LEU A 169 5.44 13.35 24.04
CA LEU A 169 6.13 12.19 23.51
C LEU A 169 5.16 11.05 23.16
N ALA A 170 4.14 10.81 23.98
CA ALA A 170 3.09 9.83 23.69
C ALA A 170 2.31 10.23 22.42
N SER A 171 1.90 11.50 22.30
CA SER A 171 1.23 12.03 21.10
C SER A 171 2.12 11.96 19.86
N HIS A 172 3.42 12.25 19.99
CA HIS A 172 4.35 12.11 18.87
C HIS A 172 4.46 10.66 18.41
N ARG A 173 4.58 9.71 19.34
CA ARG A 173 4.70 8.28 19.02
C ARG A 173 3.43 7.71 18.42
N SER A 174 2.25 8.14 18.86
CA SER A 174 0.98 7.73 18.24
C SER A 174 0.85 8.22 16.80
N LEU A 175 1.28 9.45 16.52
CA LEU A 175 1.33 10.00 15.15
C LEU A 175 2.33 9.24 14.27
N VAL A 176 3.49 8.86 14.83
CA VAL A 176 4.48 8.05 14.11
C VAL A 176 3.93 6.65 13.78
N THR A 177 3.28 5.95 14.73
CA THR A 177 2.67 4.64 14.44
C THR A 177 1.56 4.74 13.40
N PHE A 178 0.74 5.79 13.48
CA PHE A 178 -0.28 6.08 12.46
C PHE A 178 0.34 6.30 11.06
N TYR A 179 1.42 7.09 10.98
CA TYR A 179 2.16 7.28 9.73
C TYR A 179 2.74 5.96 9.17
N LEU A 180 3.29 5.10 10.03
CA LEU A 180 3.80 3.79 9.60
C LEU A 180 2.68 2.88 9.08
N ASN A 181 1.53 2.84 9.74
CA ASN A 181 0.39 2.04 9.30
C ASN A 181 -0.22 2.57 7.99
N THR A 182 -0.30 3.89 7.79
CA THR A 182 -0.77 4.46 6.51
C THR A 182 0.20 4.14 5.37
N MET A 183 1.50 4.17 5.64
CA MET A 183 2.51 3.74 4.67
C MET A 183 2.42 2.23 4.37
N LEU A 184 2.22 1.39 5.39
CA LEU A 184 1.97 -0.05 5.22
C LEU A 184 0.77 -0.32 4.30
N ALA A 185 -0.35 0.36 4.54
CA ALA A 185 -1.53 0.27 3.70
C ALA A 185 -1.22 0.70 2.24
N SER A 186 -0.47 1.79 2.05
CA SER A 186 -0.11 2.24 0.70
C SER A 186 0.78 1.25 -0.07
N VAL A 187 1.78 0.64 0.60
CA VAL A 187 2.70 -0.33 -0.01
C VAL A 187 1.96 -1.61 -0.35
N SER A 188 1.15 -2.10 0.59
CA SER A 188 0.36 -3.30 0.41
C SER A 188 -0.72 -3.13 -0.67
N GLN A 189 -1.30 -1.93 -0.82
CA GLN A 189 -2.25 -1.62 -1.89
C GLN A 189 -1.55 -1.68 -3.25
N ARG A 190 -0.36 -1.09 -3.38
CA ARG A 190 0.44 -1.16 -4.62
C ARG A 190 0.79 -2.59 -5.01
N GLN A 191 1.15 -3.43 -4.03
CA GLN A 191 1.41 -4.85 -4.27
C GLN A 191 0.16 -5.55 -4.83
N ARG A 192 -1.00 -5.34 -4.20
CA ARG A 192 -2.27 -5.91 -4.65
C ARG A 192 -2.59 -5.48 -6.08
N ASP A 193 -2.49 -4.19 -6.38
CA ASP A 193 -2.77 -3.67 -7.73
C ASP A 193 -1.88 -4.33 -8.79
N GLN A 194 -0.61 -4.59 -8.46
CA GLN A 194 0.32 -5.30 -9.35
C GLN A 194 -0.06 -6.77 -9.53
N GLN A 195 -0.43 -7.46 -8.45
CA GLN A 195 -0.84 -8.87 -8.51
C GLN A 195 -2.17 -9.05 -9.24
N GLU A 196 -3.16 -8.19 -9.01
CA GLU A 196 -4.42 -8.20 -9.74
C GLU A 196 -4.19 -7.96 -11.22
N ALA A 197 -3.34 -7.00 -11.58
CA ALA A 197 -2.98 -6.76 -12.98
C ALA A 197 -2.25 -7.95 -13.61
N ARG A 198 -1.43 -8.69 -12.85
CA ARG A 198 -0.78 -9.92 -13.33
C ARG A 198 -1.80 -11.03 -13.58
N VAL A 199 -2.66 -11.31 -12.61
CA VAL A 199 -3.72 -12.32 -12.73
C VAL A 199 -4.66 -12.00 -13.88
N LYS A 200 -5.07 -10.73 -14.01
CA LYS A 200 -5.91 -10.29 -15.11
C LYS A 200 -5.26 -10.54 -16.47
N ARG A 201 -3.96 -10.23 -16.63
CA ARG A 201 -3.23 -10.49 -17.87
C ARG A 201 -3.01 -11.99 -18.13
N GLN A 202 -2.84 -12.80 -17.09
CA GLN A 202 -2.79 -14.25 -17.22
C GLN A 202 -4.15 -14.80 -17.69
N LEU A 203 -5.25 -14.33 -17.12
CA LEU A 203 -6.60 -14.67 -17.56
C LEU A 203 -6.88 -14.23 -19.01
N GLU A 204 -6.46 -13.01 -19.39
CA GLU A 204 -6.57 -12.54 -20.77
C GLU A 204 -5.73 -13.40 -21.72
N LYS A 205 -4.54 -13.85 -21.29
CA LYS A 205 -3.68 -14.76 -22.07
C LYS A 205 -4.31 -16.14 -22.23
N THR A 206 -4.90 -16.73 -21.18
CA THR A 206 -5.58 -18.03 -21.28
C THR A 206 -6.87 -17.93 -22.09
N GLN A 207 -7.61 -16.83 -21.95
CA GLN A 207 -8.78 -16.55 -22.78
C GLN A 207 -8.40 -16.32 -24.25
N SER A 208 -7.29 -15.62 -24.50
CA SER A 208 -6.76 -15.43 -25.85
C SER A 208 -6.23 -16.73 -26.45
N LEU A 209 -5.55 -17.58 -25.68
CA LEU A 209 -5.09 -18.90 -26.13
C LEU A 209 -6.26 -19.87 -26.31
N GLY A 210 -7.29 -19.81 -25.47
CA GLY A 210 -8.52 -20.59 -25.66
C GLY A 210 -9.37 -20.09 -26.84
N GLY A 211 -9.32 -18.81 -27.16
CA GLY A 211 -9.90 -18.23 -28.37
C GLY A 211 -9.10 -18.51 -29.65
N MET A 212 -7.79 -18.76 -29.52
CA MET A 212 -6.86 -18.92 -30.65
C MET A 212 -6.46 -20.39 -30.89
N GLY A 213 -6.58 -21.26 -29.88
CA GLY A 213 -6.25 -22.69 -29.92
C GLY A 213 -7.34 -23.58 -30.51
N GLY A 214 -8.53 -23.05 -30.78
CA GLY A 214 -9.59 -23.75 -31.51
C GLY A 214 -9.71 -23.37 -33.00
N GLY A 215 -9.01 -22.33 -33.47
CA GLY A 215 -9.15 -21.87 -34.87
C GLY A 215 -8.33 -20.63 -35.27
N GLY A 216 -7.86 -19.81 -34.33
CA GLY A 216 -7.12 -18.57 -34.65
C GLY A 216 -5.65 -18.78 -35.05
N ALA A 217 -4.96 -19.79 -34.51
CA ALA A 217 -3.53 -20.02 -34.78
C ALA A 217 -3.21 -20.57 -36.19
N LEU A 218 -4.21 -21.16 -36.87
CA LEU A 218 -4.05 -21.71 -38.24
C LEU A 218 -4.31 -20.69 -39.34
N GLY A 219 -4.48 -19.39 -39.01
CA GLY A 219 -4.90 -18.40 -39.99
C GLY A 219 -6.34 -18.61 -40.49
N MET A 220 -7.13 -19.44 -39.78
CA MET A 220 -8.51 -19.76 -40.15
C MET A 220 -9.46 -18.59 -39.91
N ASP A 221 -9.12 -17.64 -39.03
CA ASP A 221 -9.87 -16.38 -38.88
C ASP A 221 -9.65 -15.44 -40.07
N GLU A 222 -8.41 -15.32 -40.56
CA GLU A 222 -8.08 -14.52 -41.75
C GLU A 222 -8.67 -15.18 -43.01
N LEU A 223 -8.48 -16.50 -43.17
CA LEU A 223 -9.06 -17.29 -44.26
C LEU A 223 -10.59 -17.33 -44.18
N GLY A 224 -11.17 -17.43 -42.99
CA GLY A 224 -12.61 -17.42 -42.73
C GLY A 224 -13.24 -16.07 -43.02
N ARG A 225 -12.55 -14.97 -42.69
CA ARG A 225 -12.97 -13.60 -43.05
C ARG A 225 -12.88 -13.36 -44.56
N GLN A 226 -11.82 -13.85 -45.20
CA GLN A 226 -11.67 -13.80 -46.66
C GLN A 226 -12.68 -14.68 -47.39
N MET A 227 -13.00 -15.86 -46.86
CA MET A 227 -14.04 -16.76 -47.38
C MET A 227 -15.44 -16.19 -47.15
N ALA A 228 -15.70 -15.50 -46.03
CA ALA A 228 -16.95 -14.81 -45.76
C ALA A 228 -17.12 -13.58 -46.67
N GLU A 229 -16.05 -12.83 -46.95
CA GLU A 229 -16.02 -11.76 -47.95
C GLU A 229 -16.29 -12.31 -49.36
N LYS A 230 -15.65 -13.41 -49.73
CA LYS A 230 -15.86 -14.10 -51.02
C LYS A 230 -17.28 -14.65 -51.16
N ALA A 231 -17.82 -15.27 -50.12
CA ALA A 231 -19.21 -15.75 -50.09
C ALA A 231 -20.23 -14.60 -50.14
N LYS A 232 -19.92 -13.43 -49.56
CA LYS A 232 -20.75 -12.22 -49.71
C LYS A 232 -20.68 -11.68 -51.15
N ALA A 233 -19.51 -11.70 -51.78
CA ALA A 233 -19.32 -11.29 -53.17
C ALA A 233 -20.05 -12.24 -54.15
N ASP A 234 -19.97 -13.55 -53.93
CA ASP A 234 -20.66 -14.58 -54.72
C ASP A 234 -22.18 -14.45 -54.57
N ARG A 235 -22.67 -14.20 -53.34
CA ARG A 235 -24.10 -13.93 -53.10
C ARG A 235 -24.58 -12.63 -53.75
N ALA A 236 -23.74 -11.60 -53.82
CA ALA A 236 -24.04 -10.36 -54.53
C ALA A 236 -24.08 -10.57 -56.06
N ALA A 237 -23.20 -11.41 -56.61
CA ALA A 237 -23.19 -11.78 -58.02
C ALA A 237 -24.41 -12.63 -58.42
N GLN A 238 -24.86 -13.53 -57.54
CA GLN A 238 -26.02 -14.41 -57.80
C GLN A 238 -27.36 -13.66 -57.73
N LYS A 239 -27.44 -12.55 -56.98
CA LYS A 239 -28.62 -11.68 -56.92
C LYS A 239 -28.91 -10.90 -58.21
N GLY A 240 -27.99 -10.94 -59.19
CA GLY A 240 -28.09 -10.25 -60.48
C GLY A 240 -28.67 -11.09 -61.64
N LYS A 241 -28.91 -12.39 -61.47
CA LYS A 241 -29.45 -13.26 -62.52
C LYS A 241 -30.57 -14.16 -61.99
N GLY A 242 -31.82 -13.74 -62.19
CA GLY A 242 -32.98 -14.59 -61.96
C GLY A 242 -34.27 -13.80 -61.74
N LYS A 243 -34.93 -13.42 -62.84
CA LYS A 243 -36.36 -13.06 -62.85
C LYS A 243 -37.08 -14.10 -63.72
N ALA A 244 -38.25 -14.54 -63.21
CA ALA A 244 -39.22 -15.50 -63.77
C ALA A 244 -38.77 -16.98 -63.65
N ASP A 245 -39.58 -17.94 -63.19
CA ASP A 245 -41.04 -18.06 -63.11
C ASP A 245 -41.44 -19.16 -62.10
N GLY A 246 -42.67 -19.09 -61.58
CA GLY A 246 -43.49 -20.26 -61.19
C GLY A 246 -43.16 -21.14 -59.97
N THR A 247 -44.02 -21.01 -58.94
CA THR A 247 -44.56 -22.09 -58.06
C THR A 247 -43.66 -22.81 -57.03
N GLY A 248 -44.03 -22.67 -55.75
CA GLY A 248 -43.98 -23.78 -54.77
C GLY A 248 -43.13 -23.59 -53.51
N ALA A 249 -43.84 -23.25 -52.42
CA ALA A 249 -43.67 -23.75 -51.04
C ALA A 249 -42.43 -23.42 -50.16
N SER A 250 -42.79 -23.00 -48.94
CA SER A 250 -42.12 -23.11 -47.63
C SER A 250 -40.76 -22.45 -47.41
N GLY A 251 -40.74 -21.52 -46.45
CA GLY A 251 -39.52 -20.93 -45.93
C GLY A 251 -38.71 -21.91 -45.11
N GLU A 252 -37.39 -21.80 -45.24
CA GLU A 252 -36.44 -22.37 -44.29
C GLU A 252 -35.23 -21.44 -44.17
N VAL A 253 -34.85 -21.20 -42.93
CA VAL A 253 -33.83 -20.26 -42.48
C VAL A 253 -32.48 -20.97 -42.54
N GLY A 254 -31.47 -20.34 -43.18
CA GLY A 254 -30.04 -20.58 -42.93
C GLY A 254 -29.49 -21.98 -43.20
N GLN A 255 -29.15 -22.30 -44.45
CA GLN A 255 -28.24 -23.41 -44.75
C GLN A 255 -26.78 -23.01 -44.45
N VAL A 256 -26.17 -23.74 -43.52
CA VAL A 256 -24.71 -23.76 -43.26
C VAL A 256 -24.01 -24.35 -44.51
N PRO A 257 -22.83 -23.85 -44.91
CA PRO A 257 -22.10 -24.35 -46.08
C PRO A 257 -21.93 -25.87 -46.08
N SER A 258 -22.08 -26.48 -47.26
CA SER A 258 -22.15 -27.93 -47.52
C SER A 258 -20.98 -28.77 -46.99
N ILE A 259 -19.90 -28.15 -46.50
CA ILE A 259 -18.74 -28.86 -45.94
C ILE A 259 -18.98 -29.38 -44.51
N TYR A 260 -20.02 -28.87 -43.82
CA TYR A 260 -20.42 -29.32 -42.48
C TYR A 260 -21.67 -30.20 -42.48
N ARG A 261 -22.20 -30.59 -43.65
CA ARG A 261 -23.36 -31.48 -43.76
C ARG A 261 -22.90 -32.93 -43.79
N PRO A 262 -23.17 -33.77 -42.76
CA PRO A 262 -22.90 -35.19 -42.85
C PRO A 262 -23.72 -35.77 -44.02
N ALA A 263 -23.08 -36.56 -44.88
CA ALA A 263 -23.75 -37.18 -46.01
C ALA A 263 -24.87 -38.12 -45.51
N PRO A 264 -26.09 -38.10 -46.10
CA PRO A 264 -27.15 -39.01 -45.70
C PRO A 264 -26.80 -40.43 -46.15
N VAL A 265 -26.64 -41.34 -45.19
CA VAL A 265 -26.59 -42.78 -45.46
C VAL A 265 -27.98 -43.26 -45.89
N SER A 266 -28.07 -43.80 -47.11
CA SER A 266 -29.29 -44.44 -47.62
C SER A 266 -29.33 -45.90 -47.14
N PRO A 267 -30.41 -46.39 -46.51
CA PRO A 267 -30.42 -47.68 -45.84
C PRO A 267 -30.75 -48.90 -46.73
N GLU A 268 -30.70 -48.79 -48.06
CA GLU A 268 -31.02 -49.91 -48.96
C GLU A 268 -29.95 -50.14 -50.03
N ALA A 269 -28.97 -50.99 -49.70
CA ALA A 269 -28.30 -51.87 -50.65
C ALA A 269 -27.67 -53.02 -49.88
N GLY A 270 -28.06 -54.25 -50.21
CA GLY A 270 -27.80 -55.45 -49.44
C GLY A 270 -26.34 -55.89 -49.38
N TRP A 271 -26.06 -56.65 -48.32
CA TRP A 271 -24.82 -57.37 -48.07
C TRP A 271 -24.55 -58.42 -49.16
N GLY A 272 -23.77 -58.04 -50.16
CA GLY A 272 -22.99 -58.97 -50.98
C GLY A 272 -21.54 -58.87 -50.54
N PHE A 273 -21.11 -59.82 -49.70
CA PHE A 273 -19.69 -60.08 -49.48
C PHE A 273 -19.17 -60.76 -50.75
N ASP A 274 -18.42 -60.02 -51.55
CA ASP A 274 -17.42 -60.59 -52.45
C ASP A 274 -16.13 -59.82 -52.17
N ASP A 275 -15.07 -60.57 -51.88
CA ASP A 275 -13.73 -60.09 -51.58
C ASP A 275 -13.13 -59.31 -52.76
N GLU A 276 -12.14 -58.47 -52.47
CA GLU A 276 -11.28 -57.71 -53.41
C GLU A 276 -11.83 -56.33 -53.86
N ASP A 277 -11.66 -55.30 -53.01
CA ASP A 277 -10.79 -54.16 -53.33
C ASP A 277 -10.79 -53.13 -52.18
N ASP A 278 -9.59 -52.74 -51.80
CA ASP A 278 -9.18 -51.91 -50.67
C ASP A 278 -9.41 -50.41 -50.93
N ASP A 279 -10.66 -50.00 -51.14
CA ASP A 279 -10.99 -48.58 -51.31
C ASP A 279 -11.99 -48.12 -50.25
N ASN A 280 -11.46 -47.95 -49.04
CA ASN A 280 -12.10 -47.19 -47.97
C ASN A 280 -11.66 -45.71 -48.14
N PRO A 281 -12.46 -44.81 -48.77
CA PRO A 281 -12.03 -43.45 -49.17
C PRO A 281 -11.97 -42.45 -48.00
N LEU A 282 -11.86 -42.96 -46.77
CA LEU A 282 -11.71 -42.21 -45.52
C LEU A 282 -10.53 -42.72 -44.67
N GLY A 283 -9.93 -43.87 -44.99
CA GLY A 283 -8.82 -44.45 -44.23
C GLY A 283 -7.46 -43.77 -44.45
N SER A 284 -7.33 -42.94 -45.48
CA SER A 284 -6.07 -42.40 -45.98
C SER A 284 -5.88 -40.89 -45.72
N THR A 285 -6.50 -40.32 -44.69
CA THR A 285 -6.50 -38.86 -44.46
C THR A 285 -5.78 -38.36 -43.20
N LEU A 286 -5.08 -39.22 -42.45
CA LEU A 286 -4.05 -38.81 -41.50
C LEU A 286 -2.89 -39.81 -41.58
N THR A 287 -1.70 -39.34 -41.94
CA THR A 287 -0.49 -40.18 -41.84
C THR A 287 -0.28 -40.56 -40.36
N ALA A 288 0.23 -41.76 -40.08
CA ALA A 288 0.49 -42.19 -38.69
C ALA A 288 1.32 -41.16 -37.90
N ASP A 289 2.23 -40.47 -38.59
CA ASP A 289 3.02 -39.36 -38.04
C ASP A 289 2.18 -38.13 -37.65
N GLN A 290 1.12 -37.80 -38.40
CA GLN A 290 0.19 -36.71 -38.06
C GLN A 290 -0.67 -37.04 -36.85
N ILE A 291 -1.09 -38.31 -36.70
CA ILE A 291 -1.85 -38.76 -35.51
C ILE A 291 -0.95 -38.66 -34.27
N GLN A 292 0.30 -39.11 -34.37
CA GLN A 292 1.25 -39.00 -33.27
C GLN A 292 1.56 -37.54 -32.90
N GLN A 293 1.63 -36.64 -33.88
CA GLN A 293 1.77 -35.19 -33.63
C GLN A 293 0.54 -34.62 -32.93
N PHE A 294 -0.68 -34.97 -33.37
CA PHE A 294 -1.91 -34.53 -32.71
C PHE A 294 -2.02 -35.02 -31.27
N GLU A 295 -1.68 -36.29 -30.99
CA GLU A 295 -1.68 -36.83 -29.62
C GLU A 295 -0.61 -36.14 -28.74
N ALA A 296 0.56 -35.82 -29.31
CA ALA A 296 1.61 -35.05 -28.64
C ALA A 296 1.17 -33.60 -28.36
N GLU A 297 0.47 -32.95 -29.30
CA GLU A 297 -0.07 -31.61 -29.15
C GLU A 297 -1.23 -31.55 -28.14
N GLU A 298 -2.13 -32.53 -28.17
CA GLU A 298 -3.24 -32.65 -27.23
C GLU A 298 -2.72 -32.84 -25.80
N SER A 299 -1.78 -33.76 -25.61
CA SER A 299 -1.17 -33.97 -24.28
C SER A 299 -0.37 -32.76 -23.80
N ALA A 300 0.30 -32.04 -24.70
CA ALA A 300 0.98 -30.77 -24.36
C ALA A 300 -0.02 -29.67 -23.99
N LEU A 301 -1.15 -29.56 -24.69
CA LEU A 301 -2.22 -28.61 -24.40
C LEU A 301 -2.89 -28.90 -23.05
N LEU A 302 -3.23 -30.16 -22.78
CA LEU A 302 -3.79 -30.58 -21.50
C LEU A 302 -2.84 -30.30 -20.34
N LYS A 303 -1.54 -30.53 -20.54
CA LYS A 303 -0.52 -30.19 -19.54
C LYS A 303 -0.40 -28.68 -19.33
N ALA A 304 -0.46 -27.88 -20.39
CA ALA A 304 -0.42 -26.43 -20.31
C ALA A 304 -1.65 -25.87 -19.59
N THR A 305 -2.86 -26.33 -19.95
CA THR A 305 -4.11 -25.93 -19.28
C THR A 305 -4.13 -26.33 -17.81
N GLN A 306 -3.66 -27.53 -17.46
CA GLN A 306 -3.53 -27.95 -16.06
C GLN A 306 -2.58 -27.04 -15.29
N SER A 307 -1.40 -26.74 -15.86
CA SER A 307 -0.42 -25.82 -15.27
C SER A 307 -0.99 -24.41 -15.10
N ASP A 308 -1.76 -23.92 -16.08
CA ASP A 308 -2.41 -22.61 -16.02
C ASP A 308 -3.47 -22.57 -14.91
N LEU A 309 -4.28 -23.62 -14.77
CA LEU A 309 -5.26 -23.74 -13.70
C LEU A 309 -4.61 -23.76 -12.31
N GLU A 310 -3.49 -24.47 -12.15
CA GLU A 310 -2.73 -24.48 -10.90
C GLU A 310 -2.18 -23.09 -10.57
N SER A 311 -1.58 -22.40 -11.55
CA SER A 311 -1.10 -21.03 -11.38
C SER A 311 -2.23 -20.07 -10.99
N LEU A 312 -3.41 -20.19 -11.60
CA LEU A 312 -4.57 -19.36 -11.27
C LEU A 312 -5.05 -19.58 -9.84
N LYS A 313 -5.13 -20.83 -9.38
CA LYS A 313 -5.50 -21.16 -7.99
C LYS A 313 -4.50 -20.60 -6.99
N THR A 314 -3.20 -20.73 -7.27
CA THR A 314 -2.16 -20.17 -6.41
C THR A 314 -2.24 -18.64 -6.35
N ALA A 315 -2.50 -17.99 -7.48
CA ALA A 315 -2.65 -16.54 -7.52
C ALA A 315 -3.92 -16.07 -6.80
N GLU A 316 -5.04 -16.78 -6.94
CA GLU A 316 -6.28 -16.53 -6.20
C GLU A 316 -6.06 -16.61 -4.69
N PHE A 317 -5.42 -17.68 -4.21
CA PHE A 317 -5.09 -17.84 -2.80
C PHE A 317 -4.22 -16.67 -2.29
N SER A 318 -3.19 -16.28 -3.04
CA SER A 318 -2.33 -15.14 -2.70
C SER A 318 -3.11 -13.83 -2.61
N LEU A 319 -4.01 -13.57 -3.57
CA LEU A 319 -4.87 -12.40 -3.58
C LEU A 319 -5.84 -12.37 -2.39
N LEU A 320 -6.44 -13.50 -2.03
CA LEU A 320 -7.31 -13.62 -0.86
C LEU A 320 -6.56 -13.33 0.44
N GLU A 321 -5.33 -13.85 0.56
CA GLU A 321 -4.50 -13.63 1.74
C GLU A 321 -4.09 -12.16 1.88
N ILE A 322 -3.74 -11.48 0.79
CA ILE A 322 -3.44 -10.05 0.78
C ILE A 322 -4.70 -9.22 1.07
N ALA A 323 -5.84 -9.59 0.50
CA ALA A 323 -7.13 -8.96 0.81
C ALA A 323 -7.46 -9.08 2.31
N SER A 324 -7.16 -10.22 2.94
CA SER A 324 -7.33 -10.40 4.38
C SER A 324 -6.42 -9.45 5.18
N LEU A 325 -5.15 -9.32 4.79
CA LEU A 325 -4.18 -8.44 5.43
C LEU A 325 -4.59 -6.97 5.26
N GLN A 326 -5.07 -6.59 4.08
CA GLN A 326 -5.60 -5.26 3.80
C GLN A 326 -6.80 -4.92 4.66
N SER A 327 -7.77 -5.83 4.74
CA SER A 327 -8.96 -5.65 5.57
C SER A 327 -8.56 -5.41 7.04
N GLN A 328 -7.61 -6.21 7.54
CA GLN A 328 -7.05 -6.01 8.88
C GLN A 328 -6.37 -4.65 9.04
N LEU A 329 -5.52 -4.24 8.08
CA LEU A 329 -4.86 -2.93 8.13
C LEU A 329 -5.86 -1.78 8.05
N ALA A 330 -6.90 -1.89 7.22
CA ALA A 330 -7.94 -0.89 7.09
C ALA A 330 -8.74 -0.73 8.40
N ILE A 331 -9.14 -1.83 9.03
CA ILE A 331 -9.79 -1.82 10.34
C ILE A 331 -8.86 -1.21 11.40
N HIS A 332 -7.58 -1.55 11.37
CA HIS A 332 -6.63 -1.01 12.33
C HIS A 332 -6.40 0.50 12.14
N LEU A 333 -6.33 0.95 10.89
CA LEU A 333 -6.20 2.36 10.55
C LEU A 333 -7.42 3.19 10.95
N THR A 334 -8.64 2.67 10.78
CA THR A 334 -9.84 3.38 11.22
C THR A 334 -9.90 3.51 12.73
N GLN A 335 -9.56 2.44 13.47
CA GLN A 335 -9.43 2.48 14.93
C GLN A 335 -8.36 3.48 15.38
N GLN A 336 -7.20 3.50 14.72
CA GLN A 336 -6.12 4.43 15.05
C GLN A 336 -6.43 5.89 14.68
N ALA A 337 -7.17 6.13 13.60
CA ALA A 337 -7.62 7.47 13.24
C ALA A 337 -8.49 8.05 14.36
N GLU A 338 -9.47 7.29 14.86
CA GLU A 338 -10.31 7.72 15.98
C GLU A 338 -9.51 8.02 17.26
N LEU A 339 -8.51 7.19 17.58
CA LEU A 339 -7.62 7.44 18.72
C LEU A 339 -6.75 8.68 18.52
N THR A 340 -6.27 8.91 17.30
CA THR A 340 -5.44 10.08 16.98
C THR A 340 -6.24 11.37 17.06
N ASP A 341 -7.50 11.37 16.60
CA ASP A 341 -8.40 12.51 16.71
C ASP A 341 -8.66 12.87 18.19
N LYS A 342 -8.90 11.86 19.04
CA LYS A 342 -9.04 12.06 20.49
C LYS A 342 -7.78 12.67 21.12
N LEU A 343 -6.60 12.16 20.77
CA LEU A 343 -5.32 12.71 21.25
C LEU A 343 -5.09 14.14 20.75
N TRP A 344 -5.55 14.48 19.55
CA TRP A 344 -5.46 15.83 19.01
C TRP A 344 -6.35 16.81 19.77
N GLU A 345 -7.59 16.42 20.08
CA GLU A 345 -8.49 17.20 20.94
C GLU A 345 -7.90 17.40 22.35
N GLU A 346 -7.35 16.34 22.95
CA GLU A 346 -6.67 16.42 24.25
C GLU A 346 -5.45 17.35 24.19
N ALA A 347 -4.61 17.25 23.16
CA ALA A 347 -3.45 18.13 23.00
C ALA A 347 -3.83 19.61 22.87
N ILE A 348 -4.95 19.93 22.19
CA ILE A 348 -5.45 21.31 22.10
C ILE A 348 -5.94 21.83 23.44
N THR A 349 -6.68 21.03 24.19
CA THR A 349 -7.18 21.44 25.51
C THR A 349 -6.02 21.66 26.47
N VAL A 350 -5.07 20.73 26.53
CA VAL A 350 -3.86 20.83 27.36
C VAL A 350 -3.00 22.04 26.96
N SER A 351 -2.78 22.27 25.66
CA SER A 351 -2.06 23.47 25.21
C SER A 351 -2.77 24.76 25.65
N GLY A 352 -4.11 24.78 25.59
CA GLY A 352 -4.92 25.90 26.05
C GLY A 352 -4.82 26.12 27.57
N GLU A 353 -4.82 25.05 28.35
CA GLU A 353 -4.67 25.09 29.81
C GLU A 353 -3.27 25.54 30.23
N VAL A 354 -2.22 25.08 29.55
CA VAL A 354 -0.83 25.51 29.81
C VAL A 354 -0.66 27.00 29.51
N ASP A 355 -1.24 27.52 28.43
CA ASP A 355 -1.21 28.96 28.13
C ASP A 355 -1.93 29.79 29.22
N ARG A 356 -3.10 29.32 29.66
CA ARG A 356 -3.84 29.95 30.78
C ARG A 356 -3.03 29.87 32.08
N GLY A 357 -2.42 28.73 32.39
CA GLY A 357 -1.55 28.53 33.55
C GLY A 357 -0.36 29.49 33.54
N ASN A 358 0.31 29.63 32.39
CA ASN A 358 1.42 30.59 32.23
C ASN A 358 0.96 32.04 32.45
N LYS A 359 -0.22 32.42 31.96
CA LYS A 359 -0.82 33.73 32.23
C LYS A 359 -1.12 33.93 33.72
N GLN A 360 -1.61 32.89 34.40
CA GLN A 360 -1.86 32.93 35.84
C GLN A 360 -0.57 33.05 36.64
N LEU A 361 0.49 32.32 36.27
CA LEU A 361 1.82 32.43 36.90
C LEU A 361 2.39 33.84 36.76
N LYS A 362 2.23 34.46 35.59
CA LYS A 362 2.63 35.85 35.36
C LYS A 362 1.85 36.83 36.24
N LYS A 363 0.51 36.68 36.29
CA LYS A 363 -0.35 37.48 37.18
C LYS A 363 -0.04 37.26 38.66
N ALA A 364 0.27 36.04 39.09
CA ALA A 364 0.64 35.71 40.46
C ALA A 364 1.98 36.35 40.85
N LYS A 365 2.96 36.37 39.92
CA LYS A 365 4.23 37.08 40.11
C LYS A 365 4.02 38.59 40.28
N GLU A 366 3.13 39.19 39.49
CA GLU A 366 2.78 40.60 39.59
C GLU A 366 2.08 40.93 40.92
N ARG A 367 1.08 40.12 41.32
CA ARG A 367 0.41 40.24 42.64
C ARG A 367 1.37 40.06 43.81
N GLY A 368 2.32 39.12 43.72
CA GLY A 368 3.32 38.92 44.75
C GLY A 368 4.28 40.11 44.90
N ARG A 369 4.48 40.92 43.85
CA ARG A 369 5.23 42.18 43.94
C ARG A 369 4.37 43.29 44.57
N GLU A 370 3.11 43.39 44.18
CA GLU A 370 2.16 44.36 44.72
C GLU A 370 1.89 44.14 46.21
N SER A 371 1.63 42.89 46.63
CA SER A 371 1.43 42.53 48.04
C SER A 371 2.64 42.89 48.91
N ARG A 372 3.87 42.65 48.43
CA ARG A 372 5.09 43.05 49.15
C ARG A 372 5.22 44.57 49.30
N MET A 373 4.80 45.35 48.30
CA MET A 373 4.80 46.81 48.37
C MET A 373 3.80 47.31 49.43
N TRP A 374 2.58 46.77 49.43
CA TRP A 374 1.58 47.11 50.45
C TRP A 374 2.00 46.73 51.86
N LEU A 375 2.67 45.58 52.03
CA LEU A 375 3.22 45.16 53.33
C LEU A 375 4.30 46.13 53.83
N LEU A 376 5.18 46.62 52.95
CA LEU A 376 6.18 47.63 53.31
C LEU A 376 5.54 48.96 53.71
N ILE A 377 4.51 49.41 52.98
CA ILE A 377 3.76 50.62 53.33
C ILE A 377 3.10 50.46 54.70
N PHE A 378 2.45 49.33 54.95
CA PHE A 378 1.83 49.04 56.24
C PHE A 378 2.85 49.06 57.39
N LEU A 379 4.01 48.42 57.21
CA LEU A 379 5.06 48.37 58.22
C LEU A 379 5.64 49.77 58.51
N PHE A 380 5.83 50.58 57.47
CA PHE A 380 6.30 51.96 57.63
C PHE A 380 5.28 52.83 58.37
N MET A 381 4.00 52.74 57.98
CA MET A 381 2.92 53.46 58.66
C MET A 381 2.82 53.03 60.13
N SER A 382 2.82 51.73 60.42
CA SER A 382 2.79 51.21 61.79
C SER A 382 3.98 51.70 62.62
N SER A 383 5.19 51.74 62.05
CA SER A 383 6.37 52.26 62.74
C SER A 383 6.23 53.75 63.05
N PHE A 384 5.65 54.53 62.13
CA PHE A 384 5.41 55.96 62.34
C PHE A 384 4.34 56.21 63.40
N THR A 385 3.28 55.40 63.44
CA THR A 385 2.24 55.48 64.48
C THR A 385 2.82 55.23 65.87
N LEU A 386 3.71 54.24 66.01
CA LEU A 386 4.39 53.95 67.28
C LEU A 386 5.30 55.11 67.71
N LEU A 387 6.04 55.70 66.78
CA LEU A 387 6.92 56.84 67.06
C LEU A 387 6.11 58.08 67.50
N PHE A 388 4.95 58.33 66.86
CA PHE A 388 4.08 59.45 67.24
C PHE A 388 3.46 59.24 68.63
N LEU A 389 3.05 58.00 68.95
CA LEU A 389 2.56 57.63 70.28
C LEU A 389 3.62 57.83 71.36
N ASP A 390 4.86 57.43 71.09
CA ASP A 390 5.99 57.59 72.01
C ASP A 390 6.40 59.07 72.17
N TYR A 391 6.29 59.88 71.12
CA TYR A 391 6.57 61.32 71.19
C TYR A 391 5.53 62.10 72.02
N TYR A 392 4.28 61.63 72.06
CA TYR A 392 3.18 62.32 72.73
C TYR A 392 2.90 61.79 74.14
N ALA A 393 3.39 60.59 74.45
CA ALA A 393 3.42 60.03 75.81
C ALA A 393 4.54 60.67 76.64
#